data_AF-A0AB39LE35-F1
#
_entry.id   AF-A0AB39LE35-F1
#
_cell.length_a   1.000
_cell.length_b   1.000
_cell.length_c   1.000
_cell.angle_alpha   90.00
_cell.angle_beta   90.00
_cell.angle_gamma   90.00
#
_symmetry.space_group_name_H-M   'P 1'
#
loop_
_entity.id
_entity.type
_entity.pdbx_description
1 polymer ?
#
loop_
_entity_poly.entity_id
_entity_poly.type
_entity_poly.pdbx_seq_one_letter_code
_entity_poly.pdbx_strand_id
1 'polypeptide(L)'
;MAARALEVSWSDGTLQARTTASGEKVDRALTGFAQRYGLPAPRGRGLAWGLPFDRPGAAREVCRAAYRAGLLVETAGPQDEVLTILPPPTIGHEQSEKGLGILDDAIASTARRRAVAASGDEREDAPRGLPPQLRGRINGSLDQRKG
;
A
#
# COMPACT_ATOMS: atom_id res chain seq x y z
N MET A 1 6.34 -37.09 -15.07
CA MET A 1 5.80 -36.56 -13.79
C MET A 1 4.53 -35.71 -13.94
N ALA A 2 4.28 -35.03 -15.07
CA ALA A 2 3.08 -34.19 -15.23
C ALA A 2 1.74 -34.94 -15.11
N ALA A 3 1.64 -36.18 -15.60
CA ALA A 3 0.38 -36.94 -15.60
C ALA A 3 -0.15 -37.26 -14.18
N ARG A 4 0.73 -37.62 -13.23
CA ARG A 4 0.33 -37.96 -11.85
C ARG A 4 -0.19 -36.76 -11.05
N ALA A 5 0.34 -35.56 -11.28
CA ALA A 5 -0.15 -34.35 -10.60
C ALA A 5 -1.57 -33.97 -11.08
N LEU A 6 -1.88 -34.22 -12.35
CA LEU A 6 -3.21 -34.03 -12.93
C LEU A 6 -4.18 -35.08 -12.39
N GLU A 7 -3.81 -36.36 -12.37
CA GLU A 7 -4.67 -37.44 -11.88
C GLU A 7 -5.05 -37.32 -10.40
N VAL A 8 -4.12 -36.88 -9.54
CA VAL A 8 -4.39 -36.73 -8.09
C VAL A 8 -5.24 -35.49 -7.79
N SER A 9 -5.19 -34.47 -8.65
CA SER A 9 -5.84 -33.17 -8.37
C SER A 9 -7.16 -32.98 -9.12
N TRP A 10 -7.40 -33.68 -10.23
CA TRP A 10 -8.50 -33.40 -11.15
C TRP A 10 -9.61 -34.46 -11.18
N SER A 11 -9.45 -35.57 -10.47
CA SER A 11 -10.32 -36.75 -10.58
C SER A 11 -11.62 -36.68 -9.76
N ASP A 12 -11.77 -35.77 -8.80
CA ASP A 12 -12.92 -35.76 -7.88
C ASP A 12 -13.48 -34.36 -7.52
N GLY A 13 -13.27 -33.34 -8.36
CA GLY A 13 -13.85 -31.99 -8.16
C GLY A 13 -13.37 -31.22 -6.90
N THR A 14 -12.64 -31.87 -5.99
CA THR A 14 -12.15 -31.33 -4.73
C THR A 14 -11.24 -30.11 -4.94
N LEU A 15 -10.40 -30.13 -5.97
CA LEU A 15 -9.57 -28.98 -6.33
C LEU A 15 -10.42 -27.78 -6.78
N GLN A 16 -11.47 -28.01 -7.55
CA GLN A 16 -12.38 -26.95 -8.00
C GLN A 16 -13.10 -26.32 -6.80
N ALA A 17 -13.67 -27.13 -5.91
CA ALA A 17 -14.34 -26.64 -4.70
C ALA A 17 -13.39 -25.82 -3.81
N ARG A 18 -12.15 -26.29 -3.61
CA ARG A 18 -11.13 -25.57 -2.83
C ARG A 18 -10.69 -24.26 -3.49
N THR A 19 -10.56 -24.26 -4.81
CA THR A 19 -10.23 -23.07 -5.61
C THR A 19 -11.33 -22.03 -5.48
N THR A 20 -12.60 -22.43 -5.59
CA THR A 20 -13.75 -21.54 -5.42
C THR A 20 -13.79 -20.95 -4.01
N ALA A 21 -13.77 -21.79 -2.98
CA ALA A 21 -13.86 -21.33 -1.58
C ALA A 21 -12.69 -20.41 -1.20
N SER A 22 -11.48 -20.73 -1.65
CA SER A 22 -10.30 -19.89 -1.41
C SER A 22 -10.38 -18.58 -2.21
N GLY A 23 -10.90 -18.61 -3.43
CA GLY A 23 -11.15 -17.43 -4.24
C GLY A 23 -12.12 -16.47 -3.58
N GLU A 24 -13.26 -16.97 -3.09
CA GLU A 24 -14.24 -16.16 -2.35
C GLU A 24 -13.67 -15.56 -1.06
N LYS A 25 -12.78 -16.29 -0.37
CA LYS A 25 -12.11 -15.77 0.83
C LYS A 25 -11.20 -14.59 0.48
N VAL A 26 -10.43 -14.70 -0.60
CA VAL A 26 -9.56 -13.61 -1.09
C VAL A 26 -10.41 -12.43 -1.54
N ASP A 27 -11.47 -12.67 -2.31
CA ASP A 27 -12.41 -11.62 -2.75
C ASP A 27 -12.94 -10.79 -1.57
N ARG A 28 -13.53 -11.48 -0.59
CA ARG A 28 -14.09 -10.83 0.61
C ARG A 28 -13.05 -9.99 1.34
N ALA A 29 -11.83 -10.52 1.50
CA ALA A 29 -10.75 -9.80 2.19
C ALA A 29 -10.31 -8.56 1.41
N LEU A 30 -10.02 -8.70 0.11
CA LEU A 30 -9.57 -7.59 -0.73
C LEU A 30 -10.65 -6.52 -0.89
N THR A 31 -11.91 -6.91 -1.00
CA THR A 31 -13.05 -5.98 -1.03
C THR A 31 -13.14 -5.21 0.29
N GLY A 32 -12.95 -5.89 1.42
CA GLY A 32 -12.87 -5.25 2.74
C GLY A 32 -11.71 -4.26 2.87
N PHE A 33 -10.52 -4.61 2.35
CA PHE A 33 -9.38 -3.69 2.32
C PHE A 33 -9.64 -2.48 1.44
N ALA A 34 -10.20 -2.68 0.25
CA ALA A 34 -10.52 -1.59 -0.66
C ALA A 34 -11.48 -0.58 -0.02
N GLN A 35 -12.53 -1.06 0.64
CA GLN A 35 -13.46 -0.21 1.38
C GLN A 35 -12.78 0.50 2.55
N ARG A 36 -11.98 -0.22 3.35
CA ARG A 36 -11.33 0.32 4.55
C ARG A 36 -10.30 1.40 4.23
N TYR A 37 -9.55 1.24 3.15
CA TYR A 37 -8.45 2.13 2.78
C TYR A 37 -8.78 3.08 1.62
N GLY A 38 -10.03 3.08 1.14
CA GLY A 38 -10.47 3.93 0.03
C GLY A 38 -9.76 3.62 -1.28
N LEU A 39 -9.51 2.34 -1.58
CA LEU A 39 -8.89 1.89 -2.82
C LEU A 39 -9.97 1.50 -3.85
N PRO A 40 -9.63 1.47 -5.15
CA PRO A 40 -10.51 0.91 -6.16
C PRO A 40 -10.90 -0.54 -5.87
N ALA A 41 -12.09 -0.92 -6.34
CA ALA A 41 -12.58 -2.27 -6.17
C ALA A 41 -11.61 -3.31 -6.78
N PRO A 42 -11.33 -4.41 -6.07
CA PRO A 42 -10.51 -5.49 -6.60
C PRO A 42 -11.17 -6.17 -7.79
N ARG A 43 -10.37 -6.84 -8.61
CA ARG A 43 -10.84 -7.63 -9.75
C ARG A 43 -10.15 -8.97 -9.79
N GLY A 44 -10.90 -10.04 -10.06
CA GLY A 44 -10.32 -11.38 -10.13
C GLY A 44 -11.34 -12.46 -10.45
N ARG A 45 -10.83 -13.69 -10.63
CA ARG A 45 -11.63 -14.90 -10.76
C ARG A 45 -10.84 -16.09 -10.23
N GLY A 46 -11.51 -16.95 -9.45
CA GLY A 46 -10.84 -18.08 -8.80
C GLY A 46 -9.77 -17.57 -7.85
N LEU A 47 -8.51 -17.97 -8.04
CA LEU A 47 -7.39 -17.56 -7.17
C LEU A 47 -6.58 -16.40 -7.72
N ALA A 48 -6.88 -15.91 -8.92
CA ALA A 48 -6.17 -14.78 -9.51
C ALA A 48 -6.91 -13.47 -9.22
N TRP A 49 -6.31 -12.65 -8.36
CA TRP A 49 -6.88 -11.38 -7.92
C TRP A 49 -5.89 -10.23 -8.08
N GLY A 50 -6.43 -9.05 -8.41
CA GLY A 50 -5.72 -7.78 -8.44
C GLY A 50 -6.40 -6.77 -7.52
N LEU A 51 -5.63 -6.11 -6.68
CA LEU A 51 -6.04 -4.95 -5.89
C LEU A 51 -5.40 -3.69 -6.49
N PRO A 52 -6.17 -2.82 -7.16
CA PRO A 52 -5.64 -1.59 -7.73
C PRO A 52 -5.38 -0.53 -6.66
N PHE A 53 -4.49 0.41 -6.98
CA PHE A 53 -4.16 1.59 -6.20
C PHE A 53 -4.16 2.82 -7.11
N ASP A 54 -4.76 3.92 -6.68
CA ASP A 54 -4.89 5.14 -7.49
C ASP A 54 -3.59 5.93 -7.68
N ARG A 55 -2.55 5.56 -6.92
CA ARG A 55 -1.28 6.25 -6.92
C ARG A 55 -0.18 5.37 -7.52
N PRO A 56 0.58 5.89 -8.49
CA PRO A 56 1.77 5.23 -9.01
C PRO A 56 2.75 4.82 -7.89
N GLY A 57 3.26 3.59 -7.99
CA GLY A 57 4.21 3.02 -7.04
C GLY A 57 3.63 2.60 -5.68
N ALA A 58 2.33 2.81 -5.41
CA ALA A 58 1.71 2.37 -4.16
C ALA A 58 1.74 0.84 -4.00
N ALA A 59 1.37 0.09 -5.04
CA ALA A 59 1.40 -1.37 -4.97
C ALA A 59 2.84 -1.87 -4.77
N ARG A 60 3.85 -1.19 -5.35
CA ARG A 60 5.27 -1.50 -5.14
C ARG A 60 5.71 -1.29 -3.68
N GLU A 61 5.24 -0.23 -3.02
CA GLU A 61 5.51 -0.01 -1.59
C GLU A 61 4.87 -1.08 -0.70
N VAL A 62 3.62 -1.46 -1.01
CA VAL A 62 2.91 -2.54 -0.30
C VAL A 62 3.61 -3.88 -0.51
N CYS A 63 3.94 -4.23 -1.75
CA CYS A 63 4.68 -5.44 -2.10
C CYS A 63 6.01 -5.54 -1.32
N ARG A 64 6.79 -4.45 -1.26
CA ARG A 64 8.02 -4.40 -0.45
C ARG A 64 7.77 -4.59 1.04
N ALA A 65 6.70 -4.03 1.58
CA ALA A 65 6.34 -4.18 2.99
C ALA A 65 5.91 -5.62 3.31
N ALA A 66 5.07 -6.22 2.46
CA ALA A 66 4.63 -7.61 2.57
C ALA A 66 5.83 -8.57 2.48
N TYR A 67 6.75 -8.36 1.53
CA TYR A 67 7.95 -9.18 1.38
C TYR A 67 8.82 -9.16 2.64
N ARG A 68 9.05 -7.99 3.23
CA ARG A 68 9.80 -7.87 4.50
C ARG A 68 9.11 -8.57 5.67
N ALA A 69 7.78 -8.71 5.63
CA ALA A 69 6.99 -9.44 6.61
C ALA A 69 6.84 -10.94 6.28
N GLY A 70 7.51 -11.43 5.24
CA GLY A 70 7.52 -12.85 4.86
C GLY A 70 6.39 -13.29 3.92
N LEU A 71 5.69 -12.35 3.27
CA LEU A 71 4.65 -12.64 2.28
C LEU A 71 5.12 -12.25 0.87
N LEU A 72 5.12 -13.22 -0.05
CA LEU A 72 5.41 -12.98 -1.46
C LEU A 72 4.12 -12.58 -2.21
N VAL A 73 4.15 -11.40 -2.82
CA VAL A 73 3.12 -10.85 -3.72
C VAL A 73 3.82 -10.04 -4.80
N GLU A 74 3.18 -9.88 -5.96
CA GLU A 74 3.77 -9.19 -7.11
C GLU A 74 2.99 -7.92 -7.47
N THR A 75 3.59 -7.06 -8.28
CA THR A 75 2.90 -5.90 -8.88
C THR A 75 2.60 -6.14 -10.35
N ALA A 76 1.60 -5.46 -10.87
CA ALA A 76 1.22 -5.46 -12.28
C ALA A 76 0.76 -4.05 -12.71
N GLY A 77 0.62 -3.88 -14.03
CA GLY A 77 0.27 -2.61 -14.67
C GLY A 77 1.50 -1.77 -15.05
N PRO A 78 1.35 -0.82 -15.99
CA PRO A 78 2.43 0.03 -16.49
C PRO A 78 3.14 0.88 -15.42
N GLN A 79 2.52 1.10 -14.26
CA GLN A 79 3.02 1.96 -13.18
C GLN A 79 3.11 1.24 -11.83
N ASP A 80 3.10 -0.09 -11.82
CA ASP A 80 2.99 -0.90 -10.60
C ASP A 80 1.81 -0.46 -9.73
N GLU A 81 0.67 -0.23 -10.36
CA GLU A 81 -0.54 0.28 -9.73
C GLU A 81 -1.47 -0.84 -9.26
N VAL A 82 -1.20 -2.10 -9.62
CA VAL A 82 -1.99 -3.26 -9.17
C VAL A 82 -1.12 -4.19 -8.34
N LEU A 83 -1.61 -4.62 -7.17
CA LEU A 83 -1.02 -5.72 -6.42
C LEU A 83 -1.70 -7.03 -6.82
N THR A 84 -0.92 -8.04 -7.21
CA THR A 84 -1.38 -9.36 -7.64
C THR A 84 -1.33 -10.35 -6.49
N ILE A 85 -2.47 -11.02 -6.24
CA ILE A 85 -2.65 -12.04 -5.20
C ILE A 85 -2.99 -13.37 -5.88
N LEU A 86 -2.15 -14.37 -5.66
CA LEU A 86 -2.24 -15.72 -6.26
C LEU A 86 -1.89 -16.80 -5.21
N PRO A 87 -2.77 -17.09 -4.24
CA PRO A 87 -2.50 -18.14 -3.26
C PRO A 87 -2.50 -19.52 -3.93
N PRO A 88 -1.72 -20.49 -3.41
CA PRO A 88 -1.77 -21.85 -3.92
C PRO A 88 -3.14 -22.48 -3.60
N PRO A 89 -3.70 -23.31 -4.50
CA PRO A 89 -5.02 -23.94 -4.29
C PRO A 89 -5.04 -24.94 -3.12
N THR A 90 -3.86 -25.29 -2.60
CA THR A 90 -3.66 -26.18 -1.46
C THR A 90 -3.44 -25.43 -0.14
N ILE A 91 -3.46 -24.10 -0.13
CA ILE A 91 -3.17 -23.30 1.07
C ILE A 91 -4.10 -23.68 2.23
N GLY A 92 -3.51 -23.85 3.42
CA GLY A 92 -4.29 -24.08 4.64
C GLY A 92 -5.04 -22.82 5.08
N HIS A 93 -6.13 -23.01 5.84
CA HIS A 93 -6.94 -21.90 6.32
C HIS A 93 -6.12 -20.88 7.14
N GLU A 94 -5.38 -21.36 8.14
CA GLU A 94 -4.54 -20.52 9.03
C GLU A 94 -3.44 -19.77 8.25
N GLN A 95 -2.77 -20.44 7.31
CA GLN A 95 -1.76 -19.80 6.46
C GLN A 95 -2.38 -18.71 5.57
N SER A 96 -3.58 -18.97 5.04
CA SER A 96 -4.34 -17.97 4.28
C SER A 96 -4.72 -16.77 5.15
N GLU A 97 -5.17 -16.97 6.39
CA GLU A 97 -5.46 -15.86 7.31
C GLU A 97 -4.22 -15.06 7.66
N LYS A 98 -3.13 -15.75 8.00
CA LYS A 98 -1.85 -15.11 8.27
C LYS A 98 -1.37 -14.27 7.09
N GLY A 99 -1.45 -14.81 5.87
CA GLY A 99 -1.08 -14.09 4.66
C GLY A 99 -1.94 -12.85 4.43
N LEU A 100 -3.26 -12.96 4.60
CA LEU A 100 -4.17 -11.82 4.47
C LEU A 100 -3.94 -10.76 5.56
N GLY A 101 -3.62 -11.18 6.79
CA GLY A 101 -3.24 -10.26 7.88
C GLY A 101 -1.96 -9.49 7.59
N ILE A 102 -0.91 -10.18 7.11
CA ILE A 102 0.34 -9.52 6.68
C ILE A 102 0.06 -8.51 5.57
N LEU A 103 -0.83 -8.85 4.64
CA LEU A 103 -1.20 -7.94 3.55
C LEU A 103 -1.95 -6.71 4.08
N ASP A 104 -2.91 -6.87 5.00
CA ASP A 104 -3.63 -5.77 5.65
C ASP A 104 -2.66 -4.81 6.34
N ASP A 105 -1.75 -5.35 7.16
CA ASP A 105 -0.72 -4.57 7.86
C ASP A 105 0.21 -3.82 6.90
N ALA A 106 0.59 -4.47 5.79
CA ALA A 106 1.41 -3.85 4.76
C ALA A 106 0.69 -2.64 4.14
N ILE A 107 -0.59 -2.78 3.77
CA ILE A 107 -1.43 -1.70 3.24
C ILE A 107 -1.55 -0.57 4.27
N ALA A 108 -1.93 -0.90 5.51
CA ALA A 108 -2.06 0.06 6.61
C ALA A 108 -0.78 0.87 6.84
N SER A 109 0.38 0.22 6.78
CA SER A 109 1.68 0.88 6.98
C SER A 109 1.98 1.90 5.88
N THR A 110 1.59 1.62 4.63
CA THR A 110 1.79 2.55 3.50
C THR A 110 0.85 3.74 3.58
N ALA A 111 -0.40 3.52 3.99
CA ALA A 111 -1.37 4.58 4.23
C ALA A 111 -0.92 5.51 5.38
N ARG A 112 -0.46 4.93 6.50
CA ARG A 112 -0.01 5.68 7.69
C ARG A 112 1.25 6.50 7.45
N ARG A 113 2.25 5.96 6.72
CA ARG A 113 3.46 6.72 6.36
C ARG A 113 3.12 8.02 5.63
N ARG A 114 2.02 8.03 4.87
CA ARG A 114 1.54 9.26 4.24
C ARG A 114 0.85 10.21 5.20
N ALA A 115 0.03 9.71 6.12
CA ALA A 115 -0.59 10.59 7.13
C ALA A 115 0.49 11.36 7.90
N VAL A 116 1.58 10.70 8.29
CA VAL A 116 2.71 11.35 8.98
C VAL A 116 3.48 12.29 8.06
N ALA A 117 3.77 11.91 6.81
CA ALA A 117 4.47 12.77 5.86
C ALA A 117 3.65 14.01 5.46
N ALA A 118 2.33 13.88 5.29
CA ALA A 118 1.43 14.99 5.00
C ALA A 118 1.22 15.92 6.21
N SER A 119 1.46 15.42 7.43
CA SER A 119 1.40 16.23 8.66
C SER A 119 2.72 16.94 8.97
N GLY A 120 3.79 16.69 8.21
CA GLY A 120 5.16 17.14 8.49
C GLY A 120 5.67 18.32 7.66
N ASP A 121 4.85 18.92 6.78
CA ASP A 121 5.28 19.93 5.79
C ASP A 121 4.71 21.34 6.04
N GLU A 122 4.41 21.70 7.29
CA GLU A 122 3.94 23.06 7.65
C GLU A 122 4.96 23.91 8.43
N ARG A 123 6.24 23.55 8.43
CA ARG A 123 7.27 24.42 9.05
C ARG A 123 8.51 24.63 8.18
N GLU A 124 8.55 25.87 7.67
CA GLU A 124 9.73 26.72 7.47
C GLU A 124 10.40 26.70 6.09
N ASP A 125 9.82 27.46 5.15
CA ASP A 125 10.61 28.33 4.26
C ASP A 125 9.84 29.63 3.95
N ALA A 126 9.86 30.57 4.91
CA ALA A 126 9.48 31.95 4.65
C ALA A 126 10.76 32.71 4.26
N PRO A 127 10.80 33.45 3.12
CA PRO A 127 11.97 34.25 2.79
C PRO A 127 12.12 35.35 3.84
N ARG A 128 13.26 35.36 4.55
CA ARG A 128 13.61 36.42 5.51
C ARG A 128 13.87 37.73 4.77
N GLY A 129 12.80 38.43 4.40
CA GLY A 129 12.79 39.85 4.06
C GLY A 129 12.12 40.61 5.19
N LEU A 130 12.81 41.60 5.77
CA LEU A 130 12.19 42.52 6.72
C LEU A 130 11.00 43.24 6.04
N PRO A 131 9.83 43.36 6.69
CA PRO A 131 8.69 44.07 6.11
C PRO A 131 9.04 45.55 5.79
N PRO A 132 8.46 46.13 4.72
CA PRO A 132 8.87 47.43 4.18
C PRO A 132 8.82 48.58 5.20
N GLN A 133 7.91 48.50 6.18
CA GLN A 133 7.77 49.46 7.27
C GLN A 133 8.94 49.51 8.27
N LEU A 134 9.84 48.51 8.30
CA LEU A 134 11.03 48.52 9.18
C LEU A 134 12.35 48.84 8.48
N ARG A 135 12.37 49.13 7.17
CA ARG A 135 13.61 49.45 6.43
C ARG A 135 14.17 50.87 6.72
N GLY A 136 13.42 51.74 7.39
CA GLY A 136 13.77 53.17 7.52
C GLY A 136 14.43 53.63 8.83
N ARG A 137 14.68 52.77 9.83
CA ARG A 137 15.14 53.22 11.17
C ARG A 137 16.63 53.01 11.49
N ILE A 138 17.46 52.63 10.52
CA ILE A 138 18.87 52.32 10.77
C ILE A 138 19.87 53.20 10.01
N ASN A 139 19.53 54.47 9.74
CA ASN A 139 20.56 55.47 9.44
C ASN A 139 20.13 56.87 9.88
N GLY A 140 20.61 57.31 11.04
CA GLY A 140 20.47 58.71 11.48
C GLY A 140 20.48 58.89 13.00
N SER A 141 21.63 58.70 13.66
CA SER A 141 22.02 59.50 14.84
C SER A 141 23.49 59.20 15.20
N LEU A 142 24.40 59.85 14.48
CA LEU A 142 25.60 60.40 15.12
C LEU A 142 25.21 61.80 15.60
N ASP A 143 25.82 62.20 16.72
CA ASP A 143 25.84 63.56 17.28
C ASP A 143 24.74 63.92 18.29
N GLN A 144 24.95 63.55 19.56
CA GLN A 144 24.84 64.45 20.73
C GLN A 144 25.43 63.76 21.98
N ARG A 145 26.71 64.01 22.28
CA ARG A 145 27.22 64.06 23.66
C ARG A 145 28.41 65.03 23.72
N LYS A 146 28.08 66.31 23.96
CA LYS A 146 28.94 67.24 24.68
C LYS A 146 28.89 66.90 26.17
N GLY A 147 30.06 66.91 26.80
CA GLY A 147 30.30 66.74 28.23
C GLY A 147 31.79 66.61 28.44
#